data_AF-A0A7J8CDR9-F1
#
_entry.id   AF-A0A7J8CDR9-F1
#
_cell.length_a   1.000
_cell.length_b   1.000
_cell.length_c   1.000
_cell.angle_alpha   90.00
_cell.angle_beta   90.00
_cell.angle_gamma   90.00
#
_symmetry.space_group_name_H-M   'P 1'
#
loop_
_entity.id
_entity.type
_entity.pdbx_description
1 polymer ?
#
loop_
_entity_poly.entity_id
_entity_poly.type
_entity_poly.pdbx_seq_one_letter_code
_entity_poly.pdbx_strand_id
1 'polypeptide(L)'
;MCCWPGHQSFALEQLKAKQRKEPRFSAFVQEAESRPRCRRLQLKDMIPTEMQRLTKYPLLLQSIGQNTEEPAEREKVELAAECCREILHHVNQAVRDMEDLLRLKDYQRRLDLSYLRQSSDPMLSEFKNLDITKKKLVHEGPLTWRVTKDKAVEVHVLLLDDLLLLLQRQDERLLLKLHSRTLTPTPDGKTMLRPVLRLTSAMTREVATDHKAFYVIFTWDQEAQIYELVAQTVSERKNWCALITETAGSLKVPAPTIRTKARPNPSTREPLLSSSENSNGGSREMPLADGRIERTLSALLPFCRPGPEGQLAAKALQKVLTLKRLLFPSEEDSGAGPPLQGDGVPGGGPLSPTQTQEVQEELLCLEETVKQLEEVEEEFCRLRLILSQLGENTVPQPGCT
;
A
#
# COMPACT_ATOMS: atom_id res chain seq x y z
N MET A 1 -11.50 0.17 -11.16
CA MET A 1 -11.00 1.54 -11.46
C MET A 1 -9.74 1.95 -10.67
N CYS A 2 -9.37 1.29 -9.55
CA CYS A 2 -8.18 1.65 -8.75
C CYS A 2 -6.82 1.30 -9.39
N CYS A 3 -6.79 0.55 -10.50
CA CYS A 3 -5.54 0.06 -11.10
C CYS A 3 -4.81 1.08 -11.99
N TRP A 4 -5.49 2.09 -12.54
CA TRP A 4 -4.87 3.01 -13.51
C TRP A 4 -3.87 3.99 -12.87
N PRO A 5 -4.18 4.66 -11.74
CA PRO A 5 -3.26 5.64 -11.17
C PRO A 5 -1.97 5.01 -10.63
N GLY A 6 -2.04 3.80 -10.06
CA GLY A 6 -0.85 3.12 -9.52
C GLY A 6 0.17 2.68 -10.56
N HIS A 7 -0.23 2.59 -11.83
CA HIS A 7 0.68 2.28 -12.93
C HIS A 7 1.11 3.54 -13.70
N GLN A 8 0.75 4.75 -13.28
CA GLN A 8 1.05 5.98 -14.03
C GLN A 8 2.55 6.16 -14.24
N SER A 9 3.36 6.11 -13.17
CA SER A 9 4.81 6.26 -13.23
C SER A 9 5.44 5.16 -14.10
N PHE A 10 4.99 3.92 -13.92
CA PHE A 10 5.44 2.76 -14.70
C PHE A 10 5.10 2.88 -16.19
N ALA A 11 3.86 3.25 -16.53
CA ALA A 11 3.41 3.40 -17.91
C ALA A 11 4.20 4.50 -18.63
N LEU A 12 4.44 5.63 -17.96
CA LEU A 12 5.26 6.72 -18.51
C LEU A 12 6.71 6.30 -18.75
N GLU A 13 7.30 5.56 -17.81
CA GLU A 13 8.68 5.06 -17.95
C GLU A 13 8.80 4.04 -19.08
N GLN A 14 7.90 3.07 -19.14
CA GLN A 14 7.84 2.05 -20.20
C GLN A 14 7.63 2.67 -21.58
N LEU A 15 6.72 3.65 -21.69
CA LEU A 15 6.48 4.39 -22.93
C LEU A 15 7.74 5.13 -23.38
N LYS A 16 8.41 5.86 -22.47
CA LYS A 16 9.68 6.57 -22.76
C LYS A 16 10.81 5.61 -23.11
N ALA A 17 10.92 4.47 -22.44
CA ALA A 17 11.94 3.47 -22.72
C ALA A 17 11.73 2.87 -24.12
N LYS A 18 10.49 2.50 -24.46
CA LYS A 18 10.15 1.92 -25.76
C LYS A 18 10.30 2.92 -26.91
N GLN A 19 9.89 4.17 -26.74
CA GLN A 19 10.10 5.22 -27.76
C GLN A 19 11.59 5.47 -28.04
N ARG A 20 12.45 5.43 -27.01
CA ARG A 20 13.90 5.60 -27.18
C ARG A 20 14.56 4.39 -27.85
N LYS A 21 14.09 3.17 -27.55
CA LYS A 21 14.67 1.92 -28.05
C LYS A 21 14.18 1.57 -29.46
N GLU A 22 12.92 1.86 -29.78
CA GLU A 22 12.26 1.44 -31.02
C GLU A 22 11.78 2.66 -31.84
N PRO A 23 12.52 3.06 -32.89
CA PRO A 23 12.15 4.20 -33.73
C PRO A 23 10.78 4.04 -34.40
N ARG A 24 10.40 2.80 -34.77
CA ARG A 24 9.08 2.48 -35.31
C ARG A 24 7.96 2.81 -34.32
N PHE A 25 8.16 2.52 -33.04
CA PHE A 25 7.19 2.86 -32.00
C PHE A 25 7.14 4.37 -31.77
N SER A 26 8.28 5.06 -31.82
CA SER A 26 8.32 6.52 -31.75
C SER A 26 7.53 7.18 -32.88
N ALA A 27 7.70 6.73 -34.13
CA ALA A 27 6.95 7.22 -35.28
C ALA A 27 5.43 6.97 -35.13
N PHE A 28 5.04 5.78 -34.67
CA PHE A 28 3.64 5.45 -34.38
C PHE A 28 3.02 6.41 -33.36
N VAL A 29 3.73 6.71 -32.27
CA VAL A 29 3.21 7.64 -31.24
C VAL A 29 3.11 9.06 -31.80
N GLN A 30 4.09 9.53 -32.57
CA GLN A 30 4.02 10.85 -33.21
C GLN A 30 2.86 10.96 -34.20
N GLU A 31 2.63 9.93 -35.01
CA GLU A 31 1.49 9.88 -35.92
C GLU A 31 0.16 9.92 -35.14
N ALA A 32 0.04 9.14 -34.06
CA ALA A 32 -1.15 9.14 -33.22
C ALA A 32 -1.39 10.51 -32.56
N GLU A 33 -0.34 11.16 -32.03
CA GLU A 33 -0.41 12.49 -31.41
C GLU A 33 -0.77 13.60 -32.41
N SER A 34 -0.47 13.41 -33.70
CA SER A 34 -0.82 14.38 -34.76
C SER A 34 -2.33 14.42 -35.09
N ARG A 35 -3.11 13.44 -34.60
CA ARG A 35 -4.54 13.34 -34.91
C ARG A 35 -5.33 14.47 -34.24
N PRO A 36 -6.31 15.09 -34.92
CA PRO A 36 -7.13 16.17 -34.33
C PRO A 36 -7.85 15.78 -33.02
N ARG A 37 -8.18 14.49 -32.87
CA ARG A 37 -8.81 13.93 -31.65
C ARG A 37 -7.96 14.12 -30.39
N CYS A 38 -6.64 14.25 -30.54
CA CYS A 38 -5.72 14.43 -29.41
C CYS A 38 -5.79 15.85 -28.82
N ARG A 39 -6.47 16.81 -29.47
CA ARG A 39 -6.65 18.20 -28.97
C ARG A 39 -5.33 18.86 -28.51
N ARG A 40 -4.23 18.59 -29.23
CA ARG A 40 -2.86 19.03 -28.92
C ARG A 40 -2.27 18.48 -27.61
N LEU A 41 -2.89 17.48 -26.99
CA LEU A 41 -2.34 16.74 -25.86
C LEU A 41 -1.43 15.63 -26.37
N GLN A 42 -0.28 15.46 -25.72
CA GLN A 42 0.60 14.33 -25.97
C GLN A 42 0.18 13.14 -25.11
N LEU A 43 0.58 11.92 -25.49
CA LEU A 43 0.22 10.72 -24.74
C LEU A 43 0.72 10.77 -23.29
N LYS A 44 1.89 11.38 -23.05
CA LYS A 44 2.45 11.61 -21.71
C LYS A 44 1.61 12.56 -20.85
N ASP A 45 0.80 13.43 -21.45
CA ASP A 45 -0.05 14.42 -20.75
C ASP A 45 -1.44 13.84 -20.47
N MET A 46 -1.89 12.89 -21.29
CA MET A 46 -3.17 12.19 -21.09
C MET A 46 -3.12 11.26 -19.88
N ILE A 47 -2.02 10.53 -19.67
CA ILE A 47 -1.91 9.52 -18.59
C ILE A 47 -2.15 10.14 -17.18
N PRO A 48 -1.55 11.29 -16.81
CA PRO A 48 -1.81 11.94 -15.52
C PRO A 48 -3.20 12.56 -15.35
N THR A 49 -3.98 12.70 -16.43
CA THR A 49 -5.24 13.46 -16.43
C THR A 49 -6.27 12.84 -15.48
N GLU A 50 -6.29 11.50 -15.35
CA GLU A 50 -7.24 10.82 -14.47
C GLU A 50 -6.98 11.15 -13.00
N MET A 51 -5.72 11.12 -12.57
CA MET A 51 -5.33 11.54 -11.22
C MET A 51 -5.66 13.02 -10.97
N GLN A 52 -5.38 13.88 -11.96
CA GLN A 52 -5.75 15.30 -11.87
C GLN A 52 -7.26 15.49 -11.72
N ARG A 53 -8.07 14.71 -12.44
CA ARG A 53 -9.53 14.76 -12.37
C ARG A 53 -10.04 14.39 -10.98
N LEU A 54 -9.49 13.33 -10.39
CA LEU A 54 -9.83 12.92 -9.02
C LEU A 54 -9.52 14.01 -8.00
N THR A 55 -8.42 14.75 -8.15
CA THR A 55 -8.10 15.88 -7.25
C THR A 55 -9.06 17.06 -7.37
N LYS A 56 -9.77 17.18 -8.51
CA LYS A 56 -10.73 18.28 -8.75
C LYS A 56 -12.11 18.02 -8.15
N TYR A 57 -12.55 16.76 -8.03
CA TYR A 57 -13.90 16.46 -7.55
C TYR A 57 -14.21 17.02 -6.14
N PRO A 58 -13.33 16.86 -5.13
CA PRO A 58 -13.58 17.47 -3.82
C PRO A 58 -13.75 18.99 -3.88
N LEU A 59 -12.94 19.67 -4.71
CA LEU A 59 -12.96 21.13 -4.85
C LEU A 59 -14.25 21.62 -5.51
N LEU A 60 -14.68 20.96 -6.58
CA LEU A 60 -15.91 21.31 -7.30
C LEU A 60 -17.15 21.05 -6.43
N LEU A 61 -17.22 19.88 -5.77
CA LEU A 61 -18.36 19.53 -4.93
C LEU A 61 -18.44 20.40 -3.68
N GLN A 62 -17.30 20.77 -3.09
CA GLN A 62 -17.27 21.73 -1.98
C GLN A 62 -17.79 23.10 -2.41
N SER A 63 -17.41 23.58 -3.60
CA SER A 63 -17.92 24.85 -4.13
C SER A 63 -19.42 24.79 -4.42
N ILE A 64 -19.93 23.67 -4.95
CA ILE A 64 -21.37 23.49 -5.16
C ILE A 64 -22.09 23.51 -3.82
N GLY A 65 -21.62 22.74 -2.82
CA GLY A 65 -22.25 22.68 -1.50
C GLY A 65 -22.31 24.03 -0.79
N GLN A 66 -21.25 24.85 -0.91
CA GLN A 66 -21.23 26.22 -0.38
C GLN A 66 -22.25 27.16 -1.03
N ASN A 67 -22.62 26.90 -2.29
CA ASN A 67 -23.57 27.69 -3.06
C ASN A 67 -24.99 27.08 -3.11
N THR A 68 -25.23 25.96 -2.42
CA THR A 68 -26.56 25.34 -2.34
C THR A 68 -27.33 25.92 -1.15
N GLU A 69 -28.45 26.57 -1.44
CA GLU A 69 -29.31 27.22 -0.43
C GLU A 69 -30.20 26.23 0.34
N GLU A 70 -30.63 25.14 -0.31
CA GLU A 70 -31.52 24.14 0.28
C GLU A 70 -30.72 23.20 1.20
N PRO A 71 -31.07 23.09 2.50
CA PRO A 71 -30.27 22.39 3.49
C PRO A 71 -30.16 20.87 3.25
N ALA A 72 -31.23 20.19 2.80
CA ALA A 72 -31.20 18.75 2.57
C ALA A 72 -30.34 18.37 1.34
N GLU A 73 -30.36 19.18 0.29
CA GLU A 73 -29.54 19.00 -0.90
C GLU A 73 -28.08 19.38 -0.62
N ARG A 74 -27.84 20.42 0.20
CA ARG A 74 -26.50 20.75 0.66
C ARG A 74 -25.84 19.61 1.42
N GLU A 75 -26.57 18.96 2.34
CA GLU A 75 -26.07 17.81 3.10
C GLU A 75 -25.65 16.64 2.17
N LYS A 76 -26.45 16.35 1.12
CA LYS A 76 -26.08 15.34 0.12
C LYS A 76 -24.81 15.70 -0.64
N VAL A 77 -24.66 16.97 -1.02
CA VAL A 77 -23.46 17.45 -1.74
C VAL A 77 -22.22 17.41 -0.85
N GLU A 78 -22.35 17.77 0.43
CA GLU A 78 -21.28 17.67 1.41
C GLU A 78 -20.84 16.22 1.64
N LEU A 79 -21.79 15.29 1.74
CA LEU A 79 -21.52 13.86 1.81
C LEU A 79 -20.81 13.36 0.56
N ALA A 80 -21.27 13.74 -0.64
CA ALA A 80 -20.61 13.37 -1.89
C ALA A 80 -19.18 13.93 -1.97
N ALA A 81 -18.95 15.15 -1.48
CA ALA A 81 -17.61 15.74 -1.39
C ALA A 81 -16.70 14.95 -0.44
N GLU A 82 -17.22 14.48 0.69
CA GLU A 82 -16.48 13.61 1.61
C GLU A 82 -16.13 12.27 0.97
N CYS A 83 -17.09 11.60 0.31
CA CYS A 83 -16.81 10.38 -0.44
C CYS A 83 -15.71 10.59 -1.49
N CYS A 84 -15.71 11.73 -2.20
CA CYS A 84 -14.64 12.04 -3.16
C CYS A 84 -13.27 12.26 -2.49
N ARG A 85 -13.23 12.84 -1.28
CA ARG A 85 -11.98 12.95 -0.49
C ARG A 85 -11.46 11.59 -0.07
N GLU A 86 -12.35 10.70 0.40
CA GLU A 86 -11.99 9.33 0.77
C GLU A 86 -11.45 8.55 -0.43
N ILE A 87 -12.12 8.63 -1.59
CA ILE A 87 -11.67 8.00 -2.84
C ILE A 87 -10.29 8.52 -3.22
N LEU A 88 -10.08 9.84 -3.21
CA LEU A 88 -8.79 10.44 -3.54
C LEU A 88 -7.68 9.98 -2.58
N HIS A 89 -7.97 9.92 -1.28
CA HIS A 89 -7.02 9.43 -0.28
C HIS A 89 -6.65 7.98 -0.54
N HIS A 90 -7.63 7.12 -0.78
CA HIS A 90 -7.41 5.71 -1.09
C HIS A 90 -6.61 5.52 -2.39
N VAL A 91 -6.95 6.24 -3.45
CA VAL A 91 -6.22 6.19 -4.72
C VAL A 91 -4.76 6.61 -4.53
N ASN A 92 -4.52 7.70 -3.79
CA ASN A 92 -3.16 8.14 -3.47
C ASN A 92 -2.38 7.09 -2.67
N GLN A 93 -3.02 6.36 -1.76
CA GLN A 93 -2.37 5.28 -1.03
C GLN A 93 -2.07 4.08 -1.95
N ALA A 94 -3.04 3.65 -2.74
CA ALA A 94 -2.87 2.55 -3.69
C ALA A 94 -1.79 2.84 -4.75
N VAL A 95 -1.62 4.10 -5.16
CA VAL A 95 -0.51 4.50 -6.04
C VAL A 95 0.83 4.26 -5.37
N ARG A 96 1.00 4.72 -4.13
CA ARG A 96 2.23 4.50 -3.36
C ARG A 96 2.50 3.01 -3.16
N ASP A 97 1.48 2.26 -2.76
CA ASP A 97 1.61 0.82 -2.53
C ASP A 97 2.03 0.07 -3.81
N MET A 98 1.52 0.49 -4.98
CA MET A 98 1.94 -0.08 -6.28
C MET A 98 3.36 0.31 -6.65
N GLU A 99 3.75 1.57 -6.46
CA GLU A 99 5.13 2.03 -6.71
C GLU A 99 6.13 1.28 -5.80
N ASP A 100 5.79 1.13 -4.53
CA ASP A 100 6.58 0.38 -3.56
C ASP A 100 6.65 -1.11 -3.91
N LEU A 101 5.53 -1.72 -4.33
CA LEU A 101 5.51 -3.12 -4.78
C LEU A 101 6.40 -3.35 -6.01
N LEU A 102 6.33 -2.46 -7.01
CA LEU A 102 7.18 -2.56 -8.20
C LEU A 102 8.66 -2.40 -7.85
N ARG A 103 8.97 -1.48 -6.92
CA ARG A 103 10.33 -1.28 -6.43
C ARG A 103 10.84 -2.49 -5.64
N LEU A 104 10.03 -3.05 -4.75
CA LEU A 104 10.37 -4.28 -4.01
C LEU A 104 10.54 -5.48 -4.94
N LYS A 105 9.74 -5.60 -6.01
CA LYS A 105 9.94 -6.62 -7.06
C LYS A 105 11.27 -6.45 -7.77
N ASP A 106 11.69 -5.21 -8.05
CA ASP A 106 13.03 -4.97 -8.62
C ASP A 106 14.13 -5.42 -7.66
N TYR A 107 14.04 -5.04 -6.39
CA TYR A 107 14.99 -5.46 -5.36
C TYR A 107 15.02 -6.97 -5.18
N GLN A 108 13.87 -7.64 -5.10
CA GLN A 108 13.78 -9.10 -5.00
C GLN A 108 14.47 -9.80 -6.17
N ARG A 109 14.33 -9.30 -7.40
CA ARG A 109 15.00 -9.87 -8.58
C ARG A 109 16.52 -9.74 -8.52
N ARG A 110 17.01 -8.66 -7.91
CA ARG A 110 18.44 -8.33 -7.78
C ARG A 110 19.07 -8.90 -6.51
N LEU A 111 18.26 -9.39 -5.58
CA LEU A 111 18.67 -9.87 -4.27
C LEU A 111 19.41 -11.21 -4.38
N ASP A 112 20.62 -11.25 -3.82
CA ASP A 112 21.42 -12.47 -3.74
C ASP A 112 21.36 -13.07 -2.32
N LEU A 113 20.64 -14.20 -2.20
CA LEU A 113 20.44 -14.93 -0.95
C LEU A 113 21.49 -16.03 -0.70
N SER A 114 22.51 -16.16 -1.55
CA SER A 114 23.53 -17.22 -1.45
C SER A 114 24.21 -17.26 -0.08
N TYR A 115 24.60 -16.10 0.45
CA TYR A 115 25.22 -15.96 1.77
C TYR A 115 24.31 -16.41 2.92
N LEU A 116 23.01 -16.13 2.85
CA LEU A 116 22.04 -16.57 3.85
C LEU A 116 21.84 -18.09 3.80
N ARG A 117 21.79 -18.66 2.59
CA ARG A 117 21.61 -20.11 2.38
C ARG A 117 22.80 -20.92 2.86
N GLN A 118 24.01 -20.42 2.68
CA GLN A 118 25.25 -21.05 3.14
C GLN A 118 25.48 -20.91 4.64
N SER A 119 24.81 -19.97 5.31
CA SER A 119 24.97 -19.76 6.75
C SER A 119 24.34 -20.91 7.57
N SER A 120 25.05 -21.30 8.63
CA SER A 120 24.59 -22.25 9.66
C SER A 120 23.94 -21.55 10.86
N ASP A 121 23.76 -20.23 10.82
CA ASP A 121 23.13 -19.46 11.91
C ASP A 121 21.63 -19.78 12.00
N PRO A 122 21.14 -20.32 13.13
CA PRO A 122 19.72 -20.59 13.34
C PRO A 122 18.83 -19.36 13.13
N MET A 123 19.32 -18.16 13.45
CA MET A 123 18.57 -16.91 13.29
C MET A 123 18.40 -16.48 11.83
N LEU A 124 19.21 -17.01 10.91
CA LEU A 124 19.10 -16.74 9.48
C LEU A 124 18.36 -17.84 8.72
N SER A 125 18.06 -18.96 9.38
CA SER A 125 17.37 -20.10 8.76
C SER A 125 16.00 -19.73 8.19
N GLU A 126 15.27 -18.85 8.88
CA GLU A 126 13.96 -18.33 8.46
C GLU A 126 14.04 -17.40 7.24
N PHE A 127 15.19 -16.80 6.98
CA PHE A 127 15.38 -15.85 5.88
C PHE A 127 15.99 -16.49 4.61
N LYS A 128 16.20 -17.81 4.58
CA LYS A 128 16.78 -18.53 3.42
C LYS A 128 15.93 -18.42 2.15
N ASN A 129 14.63 -18.20 2.32
CA ASN A 129 13.65 -17.97 1.25
C ASN A 129 12.92 -16.63 1.43
N LEU A 130 13.63 -15.61 1.94
CA LEU A 130 13.06 -14.28 2.16
C LEU A 130 12.45 -13.71 0.88
N ASP A 131 11.16 -13.36 0.98
CA ASP A 131 10.39 -12.68 -0.05
C ASP A 131 9.97 -11.30 0.46
N ILE A 132 10.63 -10.25 -0.01
CA ILE A 132 10.33 -8.87 0.37
C ILE A 132 9.14 -8.29 -0.41
N THR A 133 8.64 -8.97 -1.46
CA THR A 133 7.55 -8.45 -2.30
C THR A 133 6.18 -8.45 -1.61
N LYS A 134 6.04 -9.22 -0.53
CA LYS A 134 4.83 -9.30 0.30
C LYS A 134 4.87 -8.36 1.51
N LYS A 135 5.92 -7.56 1.64
CA LYS A 135 6.14 -6.65 2.76
C LYS A 135 5.88 -5.21 2.33
N LYS A 136 5.58 -4.34 3.28
CA LYS A 136 5.45 -2.90 3.02
C LYS A 136 6.81 -2.22 3.13
N LEU A 137 7.20 -1.47 2.10
CA LEU A 137 8.36 -0.57 2.16
C LEU A 137 7.99 0.68 2.96
N VAL A 138 8.65 0.94 4.08
CA VAL A 138 8.44 2.14 4.89
C VAL A 138 9.42 3.24 4.47
N HIS A 139 10.70 2.88 4.32
CA HIS A 139 11.73 3.81 3.91
C HIS A 139 12.93 3.10 3.29
N GLU A 140 13.69 3.83 2.49
CA GLU A 140 14.94 3.34 1.91
C GLU A 140 15.95 4.47 1.74
N GLY A 141 17.23 4.11 1.70
CA GLY A 141 18.27 5.07 1.40
C GLY A 141 19.70 4.55 1.58
N PRO A 142 20.68 5.26 1.01
CA PRO A 142 22.09 4.94 1.16
C PRO A 142 22.59 5.35 2.55
N LEU A 143 23.24 4.42 3.25
CA LEU A 143 23.91 4.67 4.52
C LEU A 143 25.30 4.02 4.51
N THR A 144 26.22 4.59 5.29
CA THR A 144 27.50 3.94 5.55
C THR A 144 27.40 3.13 6.85
N TRP A 145 27.59 1.81 6.75
CA TRP A 145 27.61 0.92 7.90
C TRP A 145 29.03 0.77 8.45
N ARG A 146 29.28 1.32 9.64
CA ARG A 146 30.54 1.14 10.38
C ARG A 146 30.48 -0.16 11.19
N VAL A 147 31.08 -1.21 10.65
CA VAL A 147 31.15 -2.54 11.28
C VAL A 147 32.14 -2.52 12.45
N THR A 148 33.29 -1.88 12.24
CA THR A 148 34.34 -1.65 13.24
C THR A 148 34.92 -0.25 13.00
N LYS A 149 35.79 0.23 13.91
CA LYS A 149 36.45 1.54 13.75
C LYS A 149 37.21 1.68 12.43
N ASP A 150 37.77 0.57 11.94
CA ASP A 150 38.62 0.55 10.74
C ASP A 150 37.90 0.01 9.49
N LYS A 151 36.61 -0.38 9.62
CA LYS A 151 35.85 -0.97 8.51
C LYS A 151 34.46 -0.34 8.39
N ALA A 152 34.32 0.44 7.33
CA ALA A 152 33.05 1.00 6.86
C ALA A 152 32.62 0.33 5.55
N VAL A 153 31.31 0.10 5.39
CA VAL A 153 30.70 -0.55 4.23
C VAL A 153 29.55 0.31 3.73
N GLU A 154 29.55 0.64 2.45
CA GLU A 154 28.41 1.32 1.81
C GLU A 154 27.25 0.33 1.65
N VAL A 155 26.09 0.70 2.19
CA VAL A 155 24.89 -0.13 2.15
C VAL A 155 23.67 0.68 1.70
N HIS A 156 22.79 0.04 0.93
CA HIS A 156 21.43 0.52 0.70
C HIS A 156 20.53 -0.13 1.74
N VAL A 157 19.93 0.67 2.61
CA VAL A 157 19.12 0.17 3.71
C VAL A 157 17.65 0.18 3.31
N LEU A 158 16.95 -0.92 3.54
CA LEU A 158 15.49 -1.01 3.41
C LEU A 158 14.88 -1.16 4.80
N LEU A 159 14.01 -0.23 5.16
CA LEU A 159 13.11 -0.35 6.31
C LEU A 159 11.76 -0.85 5.80
N LEU A 160 11.46 -2.10 6.13
CA LEU A 160 10.17 -2.73 5.88
C LEU A 160 9.28 -2.60 7.13
N ASP A 161 8.05 -3.09 7.02
CA ASP A 161 7.08 -3.14 8.13
C ASP A 161 7.57 -3.86 9.39
N ASP A 162 8.32 -4.95 9.26
CA ASP A 162 8.82 -5.76 10.37
C ASP A 162 10.34 -6.05 10.34
N LEU A 163 11.01 -5.66 9.26
CA LEU A 163 12.42 -5.97 9.00
C LEU A 163 13.23 -4.72 8.62
N LEU A 164 14.50 -4.73 9.01
CA LEU A 164 15.53 -3.83 8.52
C LEU A 164 16.57 -4.64 7.73
N LEU A 165 16.79 -4.31 6.46
CA LEU A 165 17.76 -4.97 5.60
C LEU A 165 18.92 -4.04 5.29
N LEU A 166 20.15 -4.54 5.45
CA LEU A 166 21.40 -3.87 5.08
C LEU A 166 21.93 -4.51 3.80
N LEU A 167 21.65 -3.90 2.65
CA LEU A 167 22.01 -4.44 1.33
C LEU A 167 23.33 -3.85 0.85
N GLN A 168 24.32 -4.69 0.55
CA GLN A 168 25.54 -4.23 -0.11
C GLN A 168 25.35 -4.29 -1.63
N ARG A 169 25.52 -3.15 -2.31
CA ARG A 169 25.43 -3.09 -3.77
C ARG A 169 26.74 -3.61 -4.38
N GLN A 170 26.64 -4.61 -5.25
CA GLN A 170 27.75 -5.09 -6.08
C GLN A 170 27.23 -5.21 -7.50
N ASP A 171 27.68 -4.30 -8.36
CA ASP A 171 27.18 -4.13 -9.72
C ASP A 171 25.63 -3.99 -9.73
N GLU A 172 24.95 -4.90 -10.41
CA GLU A 172 23.49 -4.97 -10.49
C GLU A 172 22.86 -5.82 -9.37
N ARG A 173 23.65 -6.49 -8.52
CA ARG A 173 23.14 -7.35 -7.44
C ARG A 173 23.14 -6.64 -6.08
N LEU A 174 22.22 -7.08 -5.22
CA LEU A 174 22.06 -6.63 -3.85
C LEU A 174 22.36 -7.79 -2.91
N LEU A 175 23.44 -7.70 -2.14
CA LEU A 175 23.92 -8.82 -1.32
C LEU A 175 23.66 -8.61 0.16
N LEU A 176 23.24 -9.68 0.82
CA LEU A 176 23.07 -9.75 2.27
C LEU A 176 24.30 -10.44 2.89
N LYS A 177 25.36 -9.67 3.12
CA LYS A 177 26.65 -10.17 3.61
C LYS A 177 26.79 -10.03 5.12
N LEU A 178 27.12 -11.13 5.80
CA LEU A 178 27.48 -11.14 7.22
C LEU A 178 28.87 -10.51 7.41
N HIS A 179 29.01 -9.71 8.47
CA HIS A 179 30.26 -9.00 8.76
C HIS A 179 30.75 -9.28 10.18
N SER A 180 32.01 -9.69 10.33
CA SER A 180 32.60 -9.92 11.66
C SER A 180 32.94 -8.61 12.35
N ARG A 181 32.66 -8.54 13.65
CA ARG A 181 33.07 -7.44 14.54
C ARG A 181 34.52 -7.57 15.02
N THR A 182 35.14 -8.75 14.89
CA THR A 182 36.52 -9.02 15.31
C THR A 182 37.43 -9.17 14.11
N LEU A 183 38.64 -8.58 14.17
CA LEU A 183 39.66 -8.70 13.11
C LEU A 183 40.17 -10.14 12.95
N THR A 184 40.12 -10.93 14.03
CA THR A 184 40.38 -12.37 14.02
C THR A 184 39.06 -13.14 13.85
N PRO A 185 38.92 -14.00 12.83
CA PRO A 185 37.75 -14.85 12.68
C PRO A 185 37.71 -15.86 13.84
N THR A 186 36.75 -15.70 14.74
CA THR A 186 36.47 -16.71 15.77
C THR A 186 35.65 -17.85 15.14
N PRO A 187 36.00 -19.12 15.39
CA PRO A 187 35.34 -20.28 14.76
C PRO A 187 33.85 -20.41 15.11
N ASP A 188 33.40 -19.75 16.18
CA ASP A 188 32.05 -19.87 16.74
C ASP A 188 30.98 -18.97 16.07
N GLY A 189 31.34 -18.04 15.18
CA GLY A 189 30.37 -17.16 14.49
C GLY A 189 29.59 -16.17 15.38
N LYS A 190 29.72 -16.25 16.72
CA LYS A 190 29.04 -15.41 17.72
C LYS A 190 29.27 -13.90 17.58
N THR A 191 30.31 -13.47 16.86
CA THR A 191 30.65 -12.05 16.65
C THR A 191 30.23 -11.50 15.29
N MET A 192 29.43 -12.24 14.51
CA MET A 192 28.97 -11.81 13.19
C MET A 192 27.74 -10.90 13.31
N LEU A 193 27.85 -9.72 12.70
CA LEU A 193 26.72 -8.82 12.49
C LEU A 193 25.92 -9.29 11.28
N ARG A 194 24.63 -9.46 11.51
CA ARG A 194 23.64 -9.94 10.53
C ARG A 194 23.14 -8.80 9.65
N PRO A 195 22.91 -9.03 8.35
CA PRO A 195 22.38 -8.01 7.44
C PRO A 195 20.83 -7.94 7.41
N VAL A 196 20.13 -8.91 8.00
CA VAL A 196 18.66 -8.94 8.12
C VAL A 196 18.29 -8.92 9.60
N LEU A 197 17.42 -7.98 9.98
CA LEU A 197 17.15 -7.66 11.38
C LEU A 197 15.65 -7.48 11.63
N ARG A 198 15.11 -8.15 12.65
CA ARG A 198 13.70 -7.96 13.07
C ARG A 198 13.56 -6.68 13.88
N LEU A 199 12.53 -5.89 13.56
CA LEU A 199 12.29 -4.59 14.19
C LEU A 199 11.63 -4.67 15.58
N THR A 200 11.11 -5.83 15.99
CA THR A 200 10.35 -6.01 17.24
C THR A 200 11.07 -5.49 18.50
N SER A 201 12.41 -5.61 18.54
CA SER A 201 13.25 -5.15 19.64
C SER A 201 14.22 -4.03 19.26
N ALA A 202 14.01 -3.37 18.12
CA ALA A 202 14.88 -2.29 17.67
C ALA A 202 14.72 -1.03 18.54
N MET A 203 15.85 -0.37 18.81
CA MET A 203 15.90 0.95 19.41
C MET A 203 17.01 1.79 18.80
N THR A 204 16.79 3.09 18.63
CA THR A 204 17.78 3.99 18.04
C THR A 204 18.39 4.94 19.07
N ARG A 205 19.67 5.27 18.90
CA ARG A 205 20.41 6.24 19.75
C ARG A 205 21.29 7.15 18.89
N GLU A 206 21.42 8.40 19.29
CA GLU A 206 22.29 9.36 18.61
C GLU A 206 23.75 9.13 19.02
N VAL A 207 24.69 9.34 18.09
CA VAL A 207 26.12 9.29 18.39
C VAL A 207 26.60 10.70 18.73
N ALA A 208 27.12 10.88 19.95
CA ALA A 208 27.58 12.20 20.41
C ALA A 208 28.82 12.69 19.66
N THR A 209 29.69 11.77 19.22
CA THR A 209 30.94 12.10 18.52
C THR A 209 30.74 12.40 17.03
N ASP A 210 29.60 12.01 16.46
CA ASP A 210 29.30 12.19 15.04
C ASP A 210 27.80 12.42 14.85
N HIS A 211 27.42 13.69 14.63
CA HIS A 211 26.01 14.10 14.50
C HIS A 211 25.29 13.54 13.26
N LYS A 212 26.02 12.92 12.33
CA LYS A 212 25.44 12.21 11.19
C LYS A 212 25.26 10.72 11.44
N ALA A 213 25.83 10.19 12.53
CA ALA A 213 25.77 8.79 12.89
C ALA A 213 24.68 8.50 13.93
N PHE A 214 24.19 7.27 13.91
CA PHE A 214 23.24 6.75 14.89
C PHE A 214 23.49 5.25 15.12
N TYR A 215 23.14 4.79 16.31
CA TYR A 215 23.14 3.38 16.66
C TYR A 215 21.73 2.81 16.49
N VAL A 216 21.64 1.62 15.91
CA VAL A 216 20.46 0.74 16.00
C VAL A 216 20.84 -0.43 16.88
N ILE A 217 20.10 -0.60 17.98
CA ILE A 217 20.38 -1.61 19.00
C ILE A 217 19.22 -2.60 18.98
N PHE A 218 19.56 -3.88 18.87
CA PHE A 218 18.61 -4.99 18.95
C PHE A 218 18.90 -5.78 20.22
N THR A 219 17.92 -5.83 21.10
CA THR A 219 18.00 -6.60 22.34
C THR A 219 17.25 -7.93 22.14
N TRP A 220 17.95 -9.04 22.31
CA TRP A 220 17.37 -10.39 22.32
C TRP A 220 17.74 -11.03 23.68
N ASP A 221 17.01 -12.08 24.10
CA ASP A 221 17.03 -12.60 25.48
C ASP A 221 18.41 -12.96 26.08
N GLN A 222 19.46 -13.06 25.26
CA GLN A 222 20.82 -13.40 25.74
C GLN A 222 21.92 -12.41 25.31
N GLU A 223 21.68 -11.51 24.33
CA GLU A 223 22.73 -10.59 23.82
C GLU A 223 22.14 -9.29 23.23
N ALA A 224 22.95 -8.23 23.16
CA ALA A 224 22.60 -6.99 22.47
C ALA A 224 23.51 -6.78 21.24
N GLN A 225 22.91 -6.59 20.06
CA GLN A 225 23.63 -6.28 18.84
C GLN A 225 23.50 -4.79 18.52
N ILE A 226 24.62 -4.12 18.27
CA ILE A 226 24.68 -2.67 18.02
C ILE A 226 25.23 -2.44 16.61
N TYR A 227 24.46 -1.72 15.80
CA TYR A 227 24.79 -1.33 14.44
C TYR A 227 25.03 0.17 14.37
N GLU A 228 26.21 0.58 13.91
CA GLU A 228 26.54 1.99 13.69
C GLU A 228 26.30 2.36 12.23
N LEU A 229 25.30 3.21 11.97
CA LEU A 229 24.93 3.68 10.64
C LEU A 229 25.17 5.18 10.55
N VAL A 230 25.68 5.63 9.40
CA VAL A 230 25.98 7.05 9.14
C VAL A 230 25.21 7.50 7.92
N ALA A 231 24.44 8.59 8.08
CA ALA A 231 23.70 9.22 6.99
C ALA A 231 24.52 10.34 6.33
N GLN A 232 24.07 10.82 5.17
CA GLN A 232 24.77 11.90 4.47
C GLN A 232 24.57 13.24 5.20
N THR A 233 23.39 13.41 5.81
CA THR A 233 22.98 14.62 6.53
C THR A 233 22.42 14.33 7.92
N VAL A 234 22.48 15.33 8.81
CA VAL A 234 21.89 15.23 10.16
C VAL A 234 20.37 15.06 10.08
N SER A 235 19.71 15.75 9.15
CA SER A 235 18.26 15.67 8.92
C SER A 235 17.84 14.25 8.52
N GLU A 236 18.57 13.64 7.58
CA GLU A 236 18.34 12.26 7.16
C GLU A 236 18.53 11.27 8.31
N ARG A 237 19.60 11.42 9.11
CA ARG A 237 19.78 10.64 10.35
C ARG A 237 18.60 10.81 11.31
N LYS A 238 18.07 12.04 11.48
CA LYS A 238 16.87 12.26 12.34
C LYS A 238 15.67 11.50 11.80
N ASN A 239 15.46 11.55 10.48
CA ASN A 239 14.37 10.86 9.79
C ASN A 239 14.47 9.34 9.99
N TRP A 240 15.65 8.75 9.77
CA TRP A 240 15.90 7.32 10.02
C TRP A 240 15.58 6.91 11.45
N CYS A 241 16.09 7.65 12.46
CA CYS A 241 15.80 7.35 13.85
C CYS A 241 14.30 7.39 14.17
N ALA A 242 13.59 8.41 13.66
CA ALA A 242 12.14 8.54 13.85
C ALA A 242 11.38 7.36 13.24
N LEU A 243 11.62 7.07 11.96
CA LEU A 243 10.91 6.02 11.21
C LEU A 243 11.18 4.61 11.76
N ILE A 244 12.42 4.30 12.14
CA ILE A 244 12.75 3.00 12.77
C ILE A 244 12.04 2.88 14.12
N THR A 245 12.03 3.94 14.93
CA THR A 245 11.42 3.91 16.26
C THR A 245 9.89 3.81 16.18
N GLU A 246 9.28 4.52 15.24
CA GLU A 246 7.84 4.46 14.96
C GLU A 246 7.44 3.05 14.50
N THR A 247 8.15 2.51 13.50
CA THR A 247 7.88 1.18 12.93
C THR A 247 8.07 0.07 13.96
N ALA A 248 9.18 0.10 14.72
CA ALA A 248 9.41 -0.83 15.83
C ALA A 248 8.38 -0.69 16.95
N GLY A 249 7.89 0.54 17.19
CA GLY A 249 6.84 0.84 18.16
C GLY A 249 5.50 0.22 17.77
N SER A 250 5.14 0.26 16.48
CA SER A 250 3.90 -0.34 15.96
C SER A 250 3.86 -1.87 16.08
N LEU A 251 5.02 -2.53 16.15
CA LEU A 251 5.15 -3.99 16.29
C LEU A 251 5.12 -4.47 17.74
N LYS A 252 5.34 -3.57 18.71
CA LYS A 252 5.32 -3.94 20.13
C LYS A 252 3.88 -4.15 20.58
N VAL A 253 3.51 -5.42 20.80
CA VAL A 253 2.27 -5.81 21.46
C VAL A 253 2.19 -5.10 22.83
N PRO A 254 1.01 -4.59 23.25
CA PRO A 254 0.85 -4.01 24.59
C PRO A 254 1.31 -5.03 25.64
N ALA A 255 2.19 -4.60 26.53
CA ALA A 255 2.66 -5.47 27.62
C ALA A 255 1.45 -6.04 28.38
N PRO A 256 1.45 -7.34 28.75
CA PRO A 256 0.45 -7.86 29.65
C PRO A 256 0.53 -7.05 30.94
N THR A 257 -0.62 -6.58 31.40
CA THR A 257 -0.78 -5.90 32.69
C THR A 257 0.02 -6.64 33.74
N ILE A 258 1.01 -5.95 34.28
CA ILE A 258 1.83 -6.42 35.39
C ILE A 258 0.87 -6.89 36.48
N ARG A 259 0.82 -8.20 36.71
CA ARG A 259 0.22 -8.76 37.91
C ARG A 259 0.98 -8.18 39.09
N THR A 260 0.36 -7.22 39.75
CA THR A 260 0.74 -6.75 41.08
C THR A 260 0.88 -7.98 41.97
N LYS A 261 2.10 -8.26 42.41
CA LYS A 261 2.37 -9.29 43.43
C LYS A 261 1.65 -8.87 44.71
N ALA A 262 0.51 -9.52 44.99
CA ALA A 262 -0.17 -9.41 46.27
C ALA A 262 0.64 -10.16 47.35
N ARG A 263 0.92 -9.44 48.42
CA ARG A 263 1.47 -9.93 49.70
C ARG A 263 0.38 -10.78 50.40
N PRO A 264 0.70 -11.83 51.18
CA PRO A 264 -0.32 -12.68 51.79
C PRO A 264 -1.00 -11.97 52.96
N ASN A 265 -2.33 -12.00 52.98
CA ASN A 265 -3.19 -11.54 54.07
C ASN A 265 -3.12 -12.47 55.30
N PRO A 266 -3.57 -11.96 56.46
CA PRO A 266 -4.40 -12.75 57.35
C PRO A 266 -5.78 -12.10 57.59
N SER A 267 -6.79 -12.96 57.43
CA SER A 267 -8.13 -13.03 58.04
C SER A 267 -9.04 -11.80 58.25
N THR A 268 -10.29 -12.09 57.87
CA THR A 268 -11.58 -11.94 58.61
C THR A 268 -12.60 -10.90 58.11
N ARG A 269 -13.79 -11.44 57.79
CA ARG A 269 -15.17 -10.89 57.78
C ARG A 269 -15.66 -10.14 56.53
N GLU A 270 -16.65 -10.76 55.87
CA GLU A 270 -17.74 -10.11 55.10
C GLU A 270 -18.87 -9.62 56.03
N PRO A 271 -20.01 -9.04 55.56
CA PRO A 271 -20.37 -8.47 54.24
C PRO A 271 -21.01 -7.05 54.33
N LEU A 272 -21.33 -6.42 53.18
CA LEU A 272 -22.68 -5.89 52.80
C LEU A 272 -22.64 -4.71 51.80
N LEU A 273 -23.35 -4.92 50.67
CA LEU A 273 -24.28 -4.03 49.93
C LEU A 273 -23.83 -2.68 49.31
N SER A 274 -24.05 -2.62 47.98
CA SER A 274 -24.94 -1.69 47.26
C SER A 274 -24.32 -0.69 46.26
N SER A 275 -24.87 -0.75 45.03
CA SER A 275 -25.20 0.34 44.07
C SER A 275 -24.08 1.26 43.54
N SER A 276 -24.09 1.82 42.33
CA SER A 276 -24.82 1.71 41.06
C SER A 276 -24.15 2.77 40.14
N GLU A 277 -24.25 2.58 38.82
CA GLU A 277 -24.21 3.60 37.74
C GLU A 277 -22.87 4.15 37.20
N ASN A 278 -22.62 3.72 35.95
CA ASN A 278 -22.27 4.45 34.74
C ASN A 278 -21.14 5.49 34.73
N SER A 279 -20.13 5.21 33.92
CA SER A 279 -19.68 6.12 32.85
C SER A 279 -18.83 5.39 31.78
N ASN A 280 -19.47 5.22 30.61
CA ASN A 280 -18.97 5.46 29.25
C ASN A 280 -17.45 5.39 28.97
N GLY A 281 -17.02 4.37 28.23
CA GLY A 281 -15.72 4.29 27.56
C GLY A 281 -15.89 3.74 26.16
N GLY A 282 -15.94 4.63 25.17
CA GLY A 282 -16.10 4.29 23.76
C GLY A 282 -14.91 3.47 23.22
N SER A 283 -15.19 2.23 22.85
CA SER A 283 -14.30 1.40 22.05
C SER A 283 -14.18 2.02 20.66
N ARG A 284 -13.01 2.60 20.37
CA ARG A 284 -12.62 3.02 19.03
C ARG A 284 -12.14 1.78 18.28
N GLU A 285 -13.08 1.00 17.78
CA GLU A 285 -12.81 -0.11 16.87
C GLU A 285 -12.22 0.43 15.57
N MET A 286 -11.06 -0.09 15.18
CA MET A 286 -10.44 0.12 13.87
C MET A 286 -11.25 -0.64 12.82
N PRO A 287 -11.82 0.01 11.79
CA PRO A 287 -12.47 -0.74 10.72
C PRO A 287 -11.42 -1.26 9.75
N LEU A 288 -11.47 -2.56 9.49
CA LEU A 288 -10.89 -3.23 8.33
C LEU A 288 -11.28 -2.43 7.07
N ALA A 289 -10.27 -1.99 6.30
CA ALA A 289 -10.43 -1.09 5.16
C ALA A 289 -11.36 -1.64 4.06
N ASP A 290 -11.53 -2.97 3.97
CA ASP A 290 -12.36 -3.62 2.94
C ASP A 290 -13.87 -3.37 3.15
N GLY A 291 -14.36 -3.38 4.40
CA GLY A 291 -15.78 -3.17 4.70
C GLY A 291 -16.25 -1.72 4.54
N ARG A 292 -15.33 -0.76 4.55
CA ARG A 292 -15.65 0.67 4.38
C ARG A 292 -15.93 1.00 2.92
N ILE A 293 -15.18 0.40 1.99
CA ILE A 293 -15.38 0.58 0.55
C ILE A 293 -16.73 -0.02 0.12
N GLU A 294 -17.08 -1.21 0.60
CA GLU A 294 -18.39 -1.82 0.31
C GLU A 294 -19.54 -0.95 0.86
N ARG A 295 -19.37 -0.35 2.04
CA ARG A 295 -20.33 0.62 2.59
C ARG A 295 -20.41 1.90 1.76
N THR A 296 -19.29 2.47 1.32
CA THR A 296 -19.27 3.67 0.49
C THR A 296 -19.88 3.40 -0.89
N LEU A 297 -19.57 2.28 -1.53
CA LEU A 297 -20.16 1.86 -2.80
C LEU A 297 -21.67 1.56 -2.66
N SER A 298 -22.07 0.92 -1.56
CA SER A 298 -23.48 0.68 -1.23
C SER A 298 -24.25 1.95 -0.90
N ALA A 299 -23.59 2.95 -0.30
CA ALA A 299 -24.17 4.26 -0.02
C ALA A 299 -24.29 5.11 -1.29
N LEU A 300 -23.42 4.91 -2.28
CA LEU A 300 -23.46 5.60 -3.57
C LEU A 300 -24.42 4.95 -4.58
N LEU A 301 -24.75 3.67 -4.41
CA LEU A 301 -25.67 2.90 -5.27
C LEU A 301 -27.05 3.56 -5.48
N PRO A 302 -27.71 4.12 -4.46
CA PRO A 302 -28.97 4.87 -4.61
C PRO A 302 -28.84 6.19 -5.40
N PHE A 303 -27.62 6.73 -5.52
CA PHE A 303 -27.34 7.98 -6.24
C PHE A 303 -26.86 7.73 -7.68
N CYS A 304 -26.61 6.47 -8.07
CA CYS A 304 -26.45 6.08 -9.47
C CYS A 304 -27.76 6.39 -10.20
N ARG A 305 -27.73 7.41 -11.07
CA ARG A 305 -28.92 7.99 -11.72
C ARG A 305 -29.78 6.92 -12.44
N PRO A 306 -31.10 7.18 -12.63
CA PRO A 306 -32.02 6.25 -13.31
C PRO A 306 -31.78 6.06 -14.82
N GLY A 307 -30.71 6.65 -15.38
CA GLY A 307 -30.38 6.52 -16.81
C GLY A 307 -29.80 5.14 -17.14
N PRO A 308 -29.84 4.71 -18.41
CA PRO A 308 -29.33 3.41 -18.85
C PRO A 308 -27.86 3.20 -18.44
N GLU A 309 -27.03 4.24 -18.47
CA GLU A 309 -25.62 4.22 -18.05
C GLU A 309 -25.45 3.90 -16.55
N GLY A 310 -26.31 4.46 -15.68
CA GLY A 310 -26.29 4.21 -14.24
C GLY A 310 -26.74 2.79 -13.90
N GLN A 311 -27.72 2.27 -14.65
CA GLN A 311 -28.18 0.88 -14.52
C GLN A 311 -27.12 -0.13 -15.00
N LEU A 312 -26.44 0.17 -16.11
CA LEU A 312 -25.30 -0.58 -16.62
C LEU A 312 -24.13 -0.61 -15.62
N ALA A 313 -23.78 0.53 -15.04
CA ALA A 313 -22.74 0.63 -14.03
C ALA A 313 -23.10 -0.13 -12.73
N ALA A 314 -24.35 -0.03 -12.27
CA ALA A 314 -24.84 -0.77 -11.11
C ALA A 314 -24.84 -2.29 -11.36
N LYS A 315 -25.25 -2.74 -12.56
CA LYS A 315 -25.21 -4.14 -12.98
C LYS A 315 -23.78 -4.67 -13.04
N ALA A 316 -22.84 -3.92 -13.62
CA ALA A 316 -21.43 -4.29 -13.65
C ALA A 316 -20.85 -4.42 -12.23
N LEU A 317 -21.18 -3.48 -11.34
CA LEU A 317 -20.75 -3.50 -9.94
C LEU A 317 -21.30 -4.73 -9.19
N GLN A 318 -22.58 -5.04 -9.38
CA GLN A 318 -23.21 -6.22 -8.77
C GLN A 318 -22.52 -7.52 -9.23
N LYS A 319 -22.17 -7.63 -10.52
CA LYS A 319 -21.46 -8.79 -11.07
C LYS A 319 -20.05 -8.95 -10.53
N VAL A 320 -19.32 -7.84 -10.38
CA VAL A 320 -18.00 -7.85 -9.74
C VAL A 320 -18.09 -8.32 -8.28
N LEU A 321 -19.12 -7.91 -7.54
CA LEU A 321 -19.35 -8.36 -6.17
C LEU A 321 -19.72 -9.85 -6.11
N THR A 322 -20.51 -10.37 -7.07
CA THR A 322 -20.81 -11.80 -7.20
C THR A 322 -19.55 -12.62 -7.50
N LEU A 323 -18.72 -12.17 -8.44
CA LEU A 323 -17.43 -12.80 -8.76
C LEU A 323 -16.48 -12.80 -7.54
N LYS A 324 -16.45 -11.72 -6.76
CA LYS A 324 -15.67 -11.65 -5.51
C LYS A 324 -16.12 -12.74 -4.53
N ARG A 325 -17.42 -12.97 -4.36
CA ARG A 325 -17.96 -14.02 -3.47
C ARG A 325 -17.70 -15.44 -3.97
N LEU A 326 -17.75 -15.66 -5.29
CA LEU A 326 -17.46 -16.97 -5.89
C LEU A 326 -15.97 -17.32 -5.84
N LEU A 327 -15.09 -16.33 -5.98
CA LEU A 327 -13.63 -16.51 -5.93
C LEU A 327 -13.08 -16.56 -4.51
N PHE A 328 -13.77 -15.93 -3.55
CA PHE A 328 -13.38 -15.87 -2.15
C PHE A 328 -14.61 -16.11 -1.24
N PRO A 329 -15.06 -17.37 -1.08
CA PRO A 329 -16.04 -17.68 -0.06
C PRO A 329 -15.39 -17.46 1.32
N SER A 330 -15.90 -16.50 2.09
CA SER A 330 -15.46 -16.29 3.47
C SER A 330 -15.78 -17.54 4.29
N GLU A 331 -14.79 -18.11 4.97
CA GLU A 331 -15.04 -19.13 6.00
C GLU A 331 -15.66 -18.47 7.23
N GLU A 332 -16.97 -18.29 7.19
CA GLU A 332 -17.79 -18.10 8.37
C GLU A 332 -19.06 -18.93 8.20
N ASP A 333 -19.01 -20.19 8.64
CA ASP A 333 -20.01 -20.85 9.48
C ASP A 333 -19.80 -22.37 9.44
N SER A 334 -19.13 -22.92 10.46
CA SER A 334 -19.35 -24.29 10.95
C SER A 334 -18.52 -24.51 12.21
N GLY A 335 -19.17 -24.41 13.37
CA GLY A 335 -18.61 -24.84 14.64
C GLY A 335 -18.54 -26.37 14.79
N ALA A 336 -17.60 -26.77 15.65
CA ALA A 336 -17.49 -28.04 16.39
C ALA A 336 -16.66 -29.21 15.80
N GLY A 337 -15.51 -29.48 16.43
CA GLY A 337 -14.87 -30.81 16.50
C GLY A 337 -13.32 -30.78 16.54
N PRO A 338 -12.63 -31.48 17.47
CA PRO A 338 -11.17 -31.46 17.59
C PRO A 338 -10.49 -32.36 16.53
N PRO A 339 -9.19 -32.13 16.22
CA PRO A 339 -8.55 -32.68 15.02
C PRO A 339 -8.05 -34.12 15.21
N LEU A 340 -8.17 -34.94 14.17
CA LEU A 340 -7.37 -36.15 13.99
C LEU A 340 -6.21 -35.89 13.02
N GLN A 341 -5.05 -36.45 13.38
CA GLN A 341 -3.76 -36.40 12.69
C GLN A 341 -3.83 -36.78 11.21
N GLY A 342 -3.10 -36.02 10.38
CA GLY A 342 -2.73 -36.42 9.02
C GLY A 342 -2.02 -35.29 8.27
N ASP A 343 -0.84 -35.58 7.73
CA ASP A 343 -0.04 -34.72 6.86
C ASP A 343 -0.86 -34.09 5.71
N GLY A 344 -0.65 -32.80 5.46
CA GLY A 344 -1.27 -32.14 4.31
C GLY A 344 -1.00 -30.64 4.25
N VAL A 345 -0.29 -30.21 3.20
CA VAL A 345 -0.08 -28.83 2.77
C VAL A 345 -1.42 -28.07 2.67
N PRO A 346 -1.56 -26.82 3.13
CA PRO A 346 -2.72 -25.99 2.79
C PRO A 346 -2.56 -25.48 1.36
N GLY A 347 -2.81 -26.37 0.39
CA GLY A 347 -3.11 -25.98 -0.98
C GLY A 347 -4.57 -25.55 -1.02
N GLY A 348 -4.83 -24.32 -1.49
CA GLY A 348 -6.19 -23.91 -1.84
C GLY A 348 -6.79 -24.98 -2.75
N GLY A 349 -7.89 -25.58 -2.29
CA GLY A 349 -8.57 -26.64 -3.03
C GLY A 349 -8.98 -26.14 -4.42
N PRO A 350 -8.96 -27.01 -5.45
CA PRO A 350 -9.45 -26.63 -6.77
C PRO A 350 -10.94 -26.27 -6.68
N LEU A 351 -11.30 -25.13 -7.28
CA LEU A 351 -12.70 -24.72 -7.50
C LEU A 351 -13.48 -25.90 -8.09
N SER A 352 -14.70 -26.14 -7.58
CA SER A 352 -15.55 -27.19 -8.13
C SER A 352 -15.86 -26.90 -9.62
N PRO A 353 -16.12 -27.93 -10.46
CA PRO A 353 -16.44 -27.73 -11.87
C PRO A 353 -17.63 -26.78 -12.07
N THR A 354 -18.61 -26.86 -11.17
CA THR A 354 -19.80 -25.99 -11.13
C THR A 354 -19.45 -24.54 -10.80
N GLN A 355 -18.61 -24.29 -9.79
CA GLN A 355 -18.14 -22.92 -9.48
C GLN A 355 -17.26 -22.34 -10.59
N THR A 356 -16.46 -23.17 -11.25
CA THR A 356 -15.62 -22.74 -12.37
C THR A 356 -16.48 -22.31 -13.56
N GLN A 357 -17.58 -23.03 -13.80
CA GLN A 357 -18.57 -22.68 -14.83
C GLN A 357 -19.34 -21.40 -14.47
N GLU A 358 -19.80 -21.24 -13.23
CA GLU A 358 -20.47 -20.02 -12.76
C GLU A 358 -19.57 -18.78 -12.85
N VAL A 359 -18.28 -18.91 -12.49
CA VAL A 359 -17.29 -17.83 -12.62
C VAL A 359 -17.07 -17.46 -14.09
N GLN A 360 -17.01 -18.44 -15.00
CA GLN A 360 -16.89 -18.19 -16.44
C GLN A 360 -18.11 -17.48 -17.02
N GLU A 361 -19.32 -17.90 -16.63
CA GLU A 361 -20.58 -17.27 -17.07
C GLU A 361 -20.70 -15.83 -16.55
N GLU A 362 -20.34 -15.57 -15.30
CA GLU A 362 -20.34 -14.22 -14.73
C GLU A 362 -19.26 -13.32 -15.35
N LEU A 363 -18.08 -13.85 -15.69
CA LEU A 363 -17.03 -13.12 -16.40
C LEU A 363 -17.48 -12.73 -17.82
N LEU A 364 -18.05 -13.67 -18.58
CA LEU A 364 -18.56 -13.41 -19.93
C LEU A 364 -19.67 -12.35 -19.91
N CYS A 365 -20.57 -12.43 -18.93
CA CYS A 365 -21.65 -11.46 -18.79
C CYS A 365 -21.13 -10.08 -18.30
N LEU A 366 -20.08 -10.04 -17.48
CA LEU A 366 -19.41 -8.81 -17.09
C LEU A 366 -18.69 -8.16 -18.28
N GLU A 367 -17.99 -8.93 -19.11
CA GLU A 367 -17.35 -8.44 -20.34
C GLU A 367 -18.37 -7.80 -21.28
N GLU A 368 -19.54 -8.41 -21.45
CA GLU A 368 -20.64 -7.84 -22.24
C GLU A 368 -21.17 -6.53 -21.65
N THR A 369 -21.30 -6.46 -20.32
CA THR A 369 -21.75 -5.24 -19.63
C THR A 369 -20.71 -4.12 -19.73
N VAL A 370 -19.41 -4.44 -19.67
CA VAL A 370 -18.31 -3.49 -19.87
C VAL A 370 -18.31 -2.96 -21.30
N LYS A 371 -18.51 -3.84 -22.30
CA LYS A 371 -18.61 -3.43 -23.71
C LYS A 371 -19.77 -2.47 -23.97
N GLN A 372 -20.91 -2.69 -23.31
CA GLN A 372 -22.06 -1.78 -23.37
C GLN A 372 -21.77 -0.44 -22.68
N LEU A 373 -20.98 -0.41 -21.61
CA LEU A 373 -20.50 0.83 -20.98
C LEU A 373 -19.52 1.59 -21.89
N GLU A 374 -18.63 0.88 -22.59
CA GLU A 374 -17.73 1.48 -23.58
C GLU A 374 -18.51 2.13 -24.74
N GLU A 375 -19.57 1.48 -25.26
CA GLU A 375 -20.46 2.07 -26.27
C GLU A 375 -21.18 3.33 -25.76
N VAL A 376 -21.65 3.32 -24.51
CA VAL A 376 -22.29 4.50 -23.91
C VAL A 376 -21.28 5.63 -23.71
N GLU A 377 -20.03 5.33 -23.35
CA GLU A 377 -18.95 6.32 -23.27
C GLU A 377 -18.62 6.91 -24.65
N GLU A 378 -18.61 6.09 -25.71
CA GLU A 378 -18.44 6.55 -27.09
C GLU A 378 -19.58 7.49 -27.53
N GLU A 379 -20.82 7.16 -27.19
CA GLU A 379 -21.98 8.02 -27.46
C GLU A 379 -21.94 9.31 -26.64
N PHE A 380 -21.48 9.28 -25.38
CA PHE A 380 -21.26 10.48 -24.58
C PHE A 380 -20.14 11.37 -25.15
N CYS A 381 -19.09 10.77 -25.71
CA CYS A 381 -18.04 11.46 -26.44
C CYS A 381 -18.56 12.14 -27.71
N ARG A 382 -19.47 11.49 -28.45
CA ARG A 382 -20.16 12.07 -29.62
C ARG A 382 -21.11 13.20 -29.21
N LEU A 383 -21.89 13.02 -28.15
CA LEU A 383 -22.78 14.05 -27.61
C LEU A 383 -22.01 15.29 -27.14
N ARG A 384 -20.84 15.10 -26.51
CA ARG A 384 -19.92 16.21 -26.18
C ARG A 384 -19.43 16.95 -27.41
N LEU A 385 -19.15 16.24 -28.51
CA LEU A 385 -18.74 16.87 -29.77
C LEU A 385 -19.86 17.73 -30.35
N ILE A 386 -21.09 17.21 -30.34
CA ILE A 386 -22.30 17.91 -30.81
C ILE A 386 -22.60 19.14 -29.94
N LEU A 387 -22.52 19.00 -28.61
CA LEU A 387 -22.70 20.11 -27.67
C LEU A 387 -21.61 21.18 -27.82
N SER A 388 -20.39 20.80 -28.17
CA SER A 388 -19.31 21.76 -28.46
C SER A 388 -19.58 22.57 -29.73
N GLN A 389 -20.21 21.96 -30.75
CA GLN A 389 -20.60 22.63 -31.99
C GLN A 389 -21.84 23.55 -31.83
N LEU A 390 -22.71 23.24 -30.87
CA LEU A 390 -23.83 24.11 -30.49
C LEU A 390 -23.38 25.34 -29.69
N GLY A 391 -22.29 25.23 -28.91
CA GLY A 391 -21.73 26.33 -28.13
C GLY A 391 -20.97 27.40 -28.94
N GLU A 392 -20.58 27.10 -30.18
CA GLU A 392 -19.90 28.07 -31.06
C GLU A 392 -20.88 28.95 -31.88
N ASN A 393 -22.19 28.65 -31.87
CA ASN A 393 -23.18 29.32 -32.72
C ASN A 393 -24.06 30.37 -32.00
N THR A 394 -23.72 30.77 -30.78
CA THR A 394 -24.46 31.84 -30.07
C THR A 394 -23.59 33.07 -29.78
N VAL A 395 -23.87 34.10 -30.59
CA VAL A 395 -23.69 35.56 -30.38
C VAL A 395 -22.43 36.22 -30.97
N PRO A 396 -22.56 37.04 -32.03
CA PRO A 396 -21.68 38.18 -32.25
C PRO A 396 -22.14 39.37 -31.39
N GLN A 397 -21.25 39.93 -30.57
CA GLN A 397 -21.50 41.20 -29.87
C GLN A 397 -21.30 42.40 -30.81
N PRO A 398 -22.22 43.39 -30.83
CA PRO A 398 -21.94 44.72 -31.37
C PRO A 398 -21.45 45.64 -30.24
N GLY A 399 -20.22 46.14 -30.37
CA GLY A 399 -19.70 47.24 -29.57
C GLY A 399 -19.24 48.37 -30.48
N CYS A 400 -19.97 49.49 -30.46
CA CYS A 400 -19.50 50.80 -30.93
C CYS A 400 -20.26 51.89 -30.15
N THR A 401 -19.64 52.38 -29.08
CA THR A 401 -19.28 53.79 -28.87
C THR A 401 -18.15 53.84 -27.87
#